data_AF-A0A124F5W6-F1
#
_entry.id   AF-A0A124F5W6-F1
#
_cell.length_a   1.000
_cell.length_b   1.000
_cell.length_c   1.000
_cell.angle_alpha   90.00
_cell.angle_beta   90.00
_cell.angle_gamma   90.00
#
_symmetry.space_group_name_H-M   'P 1'
#
loop_
_entity.id
_entity.type
_entity.pdbx_description
1 polymer ?
#
loop_
_entity_poly.entity_id
_entity_poly.type
_entity_poly.pdbx_seq_one_letter_code
_entity_poly.pdbx_strand_id
1 'polypeptide(L)'
;MLSAHRRKLPIGIQSFEKLRLGQYYYVDKTPFIHALVETGGYYFLSRPRRFGKSLLLDTLGCLFEGREALFEGLYIHDKWDWQQRHPVVRLSFGSGVMQNRQELDVRIRDQLRTERERLGLTLNHKTDIAGEFEQLIRQAHAKNGQRVVVLIDEYDKPILDNILDGDRARELREGLKNLYSVLKDADPHLHFVLLTGVSKFSKVSLFSGLNNLNDITLDAPYAAICGYTDHDVDTVFAPELPGLNREEIRRWYNGYRWGGQEVPSVYNPFDVLLLLQKRVFNPYWFESATPTFLVELLRTRGVFTPQLDTLQAKAQLLGRFDVDDIATEAMLFQTGYITIKDIQEPMVGYRLYSLGFPNQEVESSLNEFLLPVLGIRGSEAQTYQLALFNVLLEHDI
;
A
#
# COMPACT_ATOMS: atom_id res chain seq x y z
N MET A 1 3.78 38.72 10.94
CA MET A 1 3.81 37.31 10.47
C MET A 1 2.79 36.55 11.28
N LEU A 2 1.63 36.21 10.70
CA LEU A 2 0.66 35.35 11.35
C LEU A 2 1.34 34.01 11.61
N SER A 3 1.49 33.61 12.88
CA SER A 3 1.98 32.28 13.23
C SER A 3 1.00 31.26 12.65
N ALA A 4 1.34 30.63 11.54
CA ALA A 4 0.56 29.53 11.02
C ALA A 4 0.50 28.45 12.12
N HIS A 5 -0.70 28.20 12.63
CA HIS A 5 -0.89 27.30 13.78
C HIS A 5 -0.46 25.89 13.38
N ARG A 6 0.64 25.40 13.97
CA ARG A 6 1.10 24.03 13.74
C ARG A 6 0.07 23.03 14.25
N ARG A 7 -0.15 21.97 13.49
CA ARG A 7 -1.03 20.85 13.86
C ARG A 7 -0.20 19.66 14.33
N LYS A 8 -0.86 18.65 14.91
CA LYS A 8 -0.16 17.42 15.28
C LYS A 8 0.19 16.61 14.03
N LEU A 9 1.37 15.99 14.01
CA LEU A 9 1.77 15.08 12.93
C LEU A 9 1.10 13.71 13.12
N PRO A 10 0.36 13.15 12.14
CA PRO A 10 -0.39 11.90 12.28
C PRO A 10 0.48 10.63 12.16
N ILE A 11 1.63 10.60 12.84
CA ILE A 11 2.57 9.47 12.78
C ILE A 11 1.90 8.22 13.36
N GLY A 12 1.77 7.17 12.55
CA GLY A 12 1.16 5.90 12.95
C GLY A 12 -0.36 5.95 13.13
N ILE A 13 -1.04 7.04 12.73
CA ILE A 13 -2.50 7.14 12.80
C ILE A 13 -3.12 6.61 11.51
N GLN A 14 -3.93 5.58 11.64
CA GLN A 14 -4.68 4.97 10.52
C GLN A 14 -6.19 5.23 10.60
N SER A 15 -6.68 5.72 11.74
CA SER A 15 -8.08 6.11 11.92
C SER A 15 -8.29 7.53 11.41
N PHE A 16 -9.15 7.67 10.41
CA PHE A 16 -9.61 8.93 9.85
C PHE A 16 -10.35 9.75 10.90
N GLU A 17 -11.23 9.13 11.69
CA GLU A 17 -11.92 9.80 12.80
C GLU A 17 -10.94 10.42 13.81
N LYS A 18 -9.96 9.65 14.30
CA LYS A 18 -8.93 10.15 15.22
C LYS A 18 -8.13 11.30 14.61
N LEU A 19 -7.82 11.21 13.31
CA LEU A 19 -7.08 12.22 12.58
C LEU A 19 -7.86 13.53 12.50
N ARG A 20 -9.14 13.47 12.10
CA ARG A 20 -10.02 14.64 11.92
C ARG A 20 -10.36 15.30 13.25
N LEU A 21 -10.74 14.53 14.27
CA LEU A 21 -11.09 15.07 15.60
C LEU A 21 -9.87 15.55 16.40
N GLY A 22 -8.68 14.98 16.14
CA GLY A 22 -7.48 15.23 16.94
C GLY A 22 -6.63 16.44 16.52
N GLN A 23 -7.11 17.28 15.59
CA GLN A 23 -6.38 18.42 15.00
C GLN A 23 -5.02 18.03 14.41
N TYR A 24 -4.99 16.91 13.68
CA TYR A 24 -3.81 16.47 12.95
C TYR A 24 -3.70 17.14 11.57
N TYR A 25 -2.49 17.17 11.00
CA TYR A 25 -2.34 17.43 9.56
C TYR A 25 -3.06 16.33 8.76
N TYR A 26 -3.76 16.72 7.70
CA TYR A 26 -4.44 15.83 6.78
C TYR A 26 -4.23 16.33 5.35
N VAL A 27 -3.78 15.46 4.47
CA VAL A 27 -3.79 15.72 3.03
C VAL A 27 -5.08 15.15 2.48
N ASP A 28 -5.89 16.01 1.87
CA ASP A 28 -7.19 15.62 1.36
C ASP A 28 -7.07 14.75 0.11
N LYS A 29 -7.37 13.45 0.26
CA LYS A 29 -7.43 12.48 -0.84
C LYS A 29 -8.86 12.19 -1.31
N THR A 30 -9.85 12.91 -0.78
CA THR A 30 -11.24 12.72 -1.15
C THR A 30 -11.58 13.05 -2.61
N PRO A 31 -10.82 13.86 -3.37
CA PRO A 31 -11.02 13.96 -4.82
C PRO A 31 -10.83 12.63 -5.56
N PHE A 32 -9.81 11.85 -5.18
CA PHE A 32 -9.58 10.52 -5.75
C PHE A 32 -10.68 9.54 -5.36
N ILE A 33 -11.15 9.61 -4.11
CA ILE A 33 -12.25 8.79 -3.63
C ILE A 33 -13.52 9.08 -4.43
N HIS A 34 -13.84 10.36 -4.65
CA HIS A 34 -15.01 10.78 -5.42
C HIS A 34 -14.99 10.20 -6.85
N ALA A 35 -13.86 10.34 -7.56
CA ALA A 35 -13.71 9.74 -8.88
C ALA A 35 -13.84 8.21 -8.87
N LEU A 36 -13.32 7.56 -7.82
CA LEU A 36 -13.37 6.11 -7.68
C LEU A 36 -14.81 5.61 -7.50
N VAL A 37 -15.59 6.24 -6.63
CA VAL A 37 -16.96 5.80 -6.34
C VAL A 37 -17.96 6.14 -7.47
N GLU A 38 -17.67 7.13 -8.30
CA GLU A 38 -18.51 7.48 -9.47
C GLU A 38 -18.27 6.57 -10.68
N THR A 39 -17.09 5.95 -10.80
CA THR A 39 -16.71 5.19 -12.01
C THR A 39 -17.08 3.72 -11.97
N GLY A 40 -17.22 3.13 -10.79
CA GLY A 40 -17.40 1.68 -10.65
C GLY A 40 -17.41 1.22 -9.20
N GLY A 41 -17.41 -0.10 -8.99
CA GLY A 41 -17.64 -0.70 -7.67
C GLY A 41 -16.66 -1.78 -7.25
N TYR A 42 -15.68 -2.17 -8.08
CA TYR A 42 -14.76 -3.27 -7.76
C TYR A 42 -13.33 -2.91 -8.09
N TYR A 43 -12.52 -2.70 -7.05
CA TYR A 43 -11.18 -2.15 -7.19
C TYR A 43 -10.12 -2.94 -6.43
N PHE A 44 -8.92 -2.87 -6.96
CA PHE A 44 -7.71 -3.36 -6.35
C PHE A 44 -6.62 -2.28 -6.38
N LEU A 45 -5.94 -2.07 -5.26
CA LEU A 45 -4.84 -1.12 -5.15
C LEU A 45 -3.65 -1.73 -4.41
N SER A 46 -2.53 -1.89 -5.12
CA SER A 46 -1.23 -2.20 -4.53
C SER A 46 -0.43 -0.91 -4.30
N ARG A 47 0.08 -0.75 -3.07
CA ARG A 47 1.10 0.24 -2.72
C ARG A 47 2.04 -0.36 -1.66
N PRO A 48 3.28 0.12 -1.53
CA PRO A 48 4.19 -0.36 -0.51
C PRO A 48 3.66 -0.09 0.92
N ARG A 49 4.30 -0.71 1.91
CA ARG A 49 3.96 -0.49 3.32
C ARG A 49 4.11 1.00 3.66
N ARG A 50 3.26 1.50 4.56
CA ARG A 50 3.27 2.89 5.07
C ARG A 50 2.91 4.01 4.07
N PHE A 51 2.38 3.69 2.88
CA PHE A 51 1.89 4.68 1.91
C PHE A 51 0.50 5.27 2.19
N GLY A 52 -0.18 4.83 3.25
CA GLY A 52 -1.51 5.36 3.65
C GLY A 52 -2.71 4.52 3.19
N LYS A 53 -2.52 3.31 2.69
CA LYS A 53 -3.61 2.39 2.27
C LYS A 53 -4.68 2.19 3.35
N SER A 54 -4.27 1.90 4.58
CA SER A 54 -5.20 1.65 5.69
C SER A 54 -6.01 2.90 6.06
N LEU A 55 -5.41 4.09 5.97
CA LEU A 55 -6.10 5.37 6.18
C LEU A 55 -7.08 5.67 5.05
N LEU A 56 -6.72 5.35 3.79
CA LEU A 56 -7.62 5.45 2.65
C LEU A 56 -8.86 4.56 2.83
N LEU A 57 -8.68 3.30 3.23
CA LEU A 57 -9.79 2.39 3.54
C LEU A 57 -10.65 2.89 4.70
N ASP A 58 -10.03 3.41 5.77
CA ASP A 58 -10.77 3.98 6.90
C ASP A 58 -11.59 5.21 6.49
N THR A 59 -11.02 6.06 5.62
CA THR A 59 -11.70 7.24 5.04
C THR A 59 -12.91 6.80 4.20
N LEU A 60 -12.74 5.82 3.30
CA LEU A 60 -13.85 5.24 2.52
C LEU A 60 -14.94 4.65 3.42
N GLY A 61 -14.55 3.91 4.46
CA GLY A 61 -15.51 3.35 5.42
C GLY A 61 -16.34 4.44 6.10
N CYS A 62 -15.69 5.51 6.58
CA CYS A 62 -16.39 6.64 7.19
C CYS A 62 -17.32 7.36 6.22
N LEU A 63 -16.92 7.48 4.94
CA LEU A 63 -17.71 8.12 3.89
C LEU A 63 -19.00 7.33 3.63
N PHE A 64 -18.88 6.02 3.38
CA PHE A 64 -20.03 5.15 3.11
C PHE A 64 -20.94 4.96 4.32
N GLU A 65 -20.42 5.02 5.54
CA GLU A 65 -21.23 5.04 6.77
C GLU A 65 -22.00 6.37 6.98
N GLY A 66 -21.71 7.40 6.18
CA GLY A 66 -22.35 8.71 6.26
C GLY A 66 -21.92 9.54 7.47
N ARG A 67 -20.64 9.44 7.89
CA ARG A 67 -20.09 10.22 9.02
C ARG A 67 -19.74 11.65 8.61
N GLU A 68 -20.74 12.42 8.18
CA GLU A 68 -20.63 13.76 7.58
C GLU A 68 -19.68 14.71 8.31
N ALA A 69 -19.79 14.81 9.64
CA ALA A 69 -18.97 15.72 10.46
C ALA A 69 -17.45 15.52 10.28
N LEU A 70 -16.99 14.33 9.88
CA LEU A 70 -15.56 14.07 9.65
C LEU A 70 -15.06 14.70 8.34
N PHE A 71 -15.96 14.96 7.40
CA PHE A 71 -15.63 15.43 6.05
C PHE A 71 -15.80 16.94 5.88
N GLU A 72 -16.26 17.67 6.89
CA GLU A 72 -16.36 19.13 6.84
C GLU A 72 -15.03 19.78 6.40
N GLY A 73 -15.13 20.63 5.37
CA GLY A 73 -13.98 21.33 4.78
C GLY A 73 -13.09 20.49 3.86
N LEU A 74 -13.48 19.25 3.54
CA LEU A 74 -12.84 18.42 2.50
C LEU A 74 -13.57 18.56 1.17
N TYR A 75 -12.89 18.25 0.07
CA TYR A 75 -13.39 18.37 -1.30
C TYR A 75 -14.71 17.64 -1.53
N ILE A 76 -14.91 16.47 -0.91
CA ILE A 76 -16.08 15.63 -1.13
C ILE A 76 -17.32 16.09 -0.36
N HIS A 77 -17.18 17.02 0.59
CA HIS A 77 -18.24 17.35 1.55
C HIS A 77 -19.56 17.80 0.89
N ASP A 78 -19.46 18.66 -0.11
CA ASP A 78 -20.58 19.22 -0.89
C ASP A 78 -20.96 18.38 -2.11
N LYS A 79 -20.27 17.26 -2.35
CA LYS A 79 -20.44 16.39 -3.52
C LYS A 79 -20.98 15.00 -3.15
N TRP A 80 -21.14 14.71 -1.87
CA TRP A 80 -21.63 13.44 -1.37
C TRP A 80 -23.07 13.53 -0.90
N ASP A 81 -23.87 12.50 -1.20
CA ASP A 81 -25.22 12.36 -0.64
C ASP A 81 -25.16 11.69 0.75
N TRP A 82 -25.14 12.51 1.80
CA TRP A 82 -25.08 12.06 3.20
C TRP A 82 -26.32 11.28 3.67
N GLN A 83 -27.41 11.28 2.90
CA GLN A 83 -28.60 10.46 3.19
C GLN A 83 -28.37 9.00 2.77
N GLN A 84 -27.48 8.74 1.82
CA GLN A 84 -27.13 7.39 1.38
C GLN A 84 -26.06 6.79 2.29
N ARG A 85 -26.47 5.82 3.11
CA ARG A 85 -25.60 5.11 4.04
C ARG A 85 -25.56 3.64 3.72
N HIS A 86 -24.37 3.12 3.54
CA HIS A 86 -24.14 1.71 3.24
C HIS A 86 -23.56 0.98 4.46
N PRO A 87 -24.01 -0.25 4.75
CA PRO A 87 -23.30 -1.10 5.71
C PRO A 87 -21.90 -1.41 5.16
N VAL A 88 -20.88 -1.18 5.98
CA VAL A 88 -19.48 -1.48 5.63
C VAL A 88 -19.08 -2.78 6.31
N VAL A 89 -18.37 -3.67 5.61
CA VAL A 89 -17.70 -4.84 6.18
C VAL A 89 -16.21 -4.67 5.95
N ARG A 90 -15.44 -4.59 7.03
CA ARG A 90 -13.98 -4.39 6.95
C ARG A 90 -13.22 -5.61 7.45
N LEU A 91 -12.32 -6.11 6.61
CA LEU A 91 -11.39 -7.19 6.97
C LEU A 91 -9.95 -6.66 6.86
N SER A 92 -9.07 -7.07 7.76
CA SER A 92 -7.66 -6.71 7.74
C SER A 92 -6.80 -7.87 8.21
N PHE A 93 -5.83 -8.26 7.38
CA PHE A 93 -4.84 -9.28 7.75
C PHE A 93 -3.56 -8.68 8.33
N GLY A 94 -3.53 -7.36 8.60
CA GLY A 94 -2.30 -6.67 8.99
C GLY A 94 -1.71 -7.05 10.35
N SER A 95 -2.51 -7.66 11.22
CA SER A 95 -2.14 -8.05 12.58
C SER A 95 -1.84 -9.55 12.70
N GLY A 96 -0.72 -9.89 13.34
CA GLY A 96 -0.29 -11.27 13.55
C GLY A 96 0.43 -11.86 12.34
N VAL A 97 1.06 -13.03 12.56
CA VAL A 97 1.66 -13.83 11.50
C VAL A 97 0.99 -15.20 11.55
N MET A 98 0.35 -15.59 10.45
CA MET A 98 -0.35 -16.87 10.35
C MET A 98 0.61 -17.92 9.80
N GLN A 99 0.85 -18.97 10.58
CA GLN A 99 1.84 -19.99 10.26
C GLN A 99 1.26 -21.19 9.51
N ASN A 100 -0.07 -21.30 9.42
CA ASN A 100 -0.77 -22.42 8.77
C ASN A 100 -2.24 -22.06 8.48
N ARG A 101 -2.92 -22.93 7.73
CA ARG A 101 -4.34 -22.75 7.40
C ARG A 101 -5.27 -22.65 8.60
N GLN A 102 -5.01 -23.40 9.66
CA GLN A 102 -5.88 -23.40 10.85
C GLN A 102 -5.89 -22.04 11.55
N GLU A 103 -4.72 -21.41 11.71
CA GLU A 103 -4.59 -20.06 12.28
C GLU A 103 -5.27 -19.00 11.41
N LEU A 104 -5.13 -19.10 10.10
CA LEU A 104 -5.82 -18.23 9.15
C LEU A 104 -7.35 -18.35 9.31
N ASP A 105 -7.88 -19.58 9.36
CA ASP A 105 -9.31 -19.84 9.48
C ASP A 105 -9.88 -19.29 10.81
N VAL A 106 -9.14 -19.44 11.90
CA VAL A 106 -9.51 -18.84 13.21
C VAL A 106 -9.55 -17.33 13.10
N ARG A 107 -8.54 -16.70 12.49
CA ARG A 107 -8.49 -15.25 12.32
C ARG A 107 -9.63 -14.71 11.46
N ILE A 108 -9.97 -15.41 10.38
CA ILE A 108 -11.08 -14.99 9.50
C ILE A 108 -12.39 -15.05 10.28
N ARG A 109 -12.68 -16.15 10.97
CA ARG A 109 -13.92 -16.27 11.77
C ARG A 109 -14.02 -15.22 12.88
N ASP A 110 -12.91 -14.90 13.53
CA ASP A 110 -12.86 -13.84 14.54
C ASP A 110 -13.23 -12.45 13.96
N GLN A 111 -12.71 -12.13 12.77
CA GLN A 111 -13.07 -10.90 12.06
C GLN A 111 -14.54 -10.90 11.63
N LEU A 112 -15.04 -12.00 11.05
CA LEU A 112 -16.45 -12.12 10.66
C LEU A 112 -17.40 -11.98 11.86
N ARG A 113 -17.03 -12.55 13.02
CA ARG A 113 -17.76 -12.38 14.28
C ARG A 113 -17.78 -10.91 14.70
N THR A 114 -16.63 -10.25 14.69
CA THR A 114 -16.50 -8.83 15.08
C THR A 114 -17.34 -7.93 14.19
N GLU A 115 -17.32 -8.13 12.87
CA GLU A 115 -18.13 -7.36 11.93
C GLU A 115 -19.64 -7.63 12.11
N ARG A 116 -20.03 -8.88 12.42
CA ARG A 116 -21.42 -9.21 12.78
C ARG A 116 -21.88 -8.46 14.02
N GLU A 117 -21.08 -8.48 15.09
CA GLU A 117 -21.37 -7.76 16.33
C GLU A 117 -21.52 -6.26 16.07
N ARG A 118 -20.58 -5.67 15.32
CA ARG A 118 -20.58 -4.25 14.94
C ARG A 118 -21.83 -3.84 14.15
N LEU A 119 -22.28 -4.70 13.23
CA LEU A 119 -23.48 -4.49 12.42
C LEU A 119 -24.77 -4.91 13.16
N GLY A 120 -24.67 -5.45 14.38
CA GLY A 120 -25.78 -5.97 15.17
C GLY A 120 -26.52 -7.12 14.48
N LEU A 121 -25.75 -8.07 13.93
CA LEU A 121 -26.22 -9.25 13.20
C LEU A 121 -25.92 -10.52 13.99
N THR A 122 -26.68 -11.58 13.74
CA THR A 122 -26.51 -12.89 14.39
C THR A 122 -26.13 -13.96 13.38
N LEU A 123 -25.25 -14.88 13.80
CA LEU A 123 -24.97 -16.07 13.01
C LEU A 123 -26.13 -17.06 13.15
N ASN A 124 -26.85 -17.32 12.06
CA ASN A 124 -28.06 -18.15 12.08
C ASN A 124 -27.74 -19.64 12.15
N HIS A 125 -26.66 -20.08 11.49
CA HIS A 125 -26.11 -21.43 11.59
C HIS A 125 -24.63 -21.40 11.26
N LYS A 126 -23.85 -22.29 11.87
CA LYS A 126 -22.43 -22.45 11.55
C LYS A 126 -22.28 -23.17 10.21
N THR A 127 -21.37 -22.67 9.37
CA THR A 127 -20.99 -23.28 8.08
C THR A 127 -19.47 -23.11 7.89
N ASP A 128 -18.97 -23.32 6.69
CA ASP A 128 -17.64 -22.94 6.28
C ASP A 128 -17.45 -21.40 6.22
N ILE A 129 -16.20 -20.95 6.11
CA ILE A 129 -15.86 -19.52 6.12
C ILE A 129 -16.51 -18.76 4.97
N ALA A 130 -16.58 -19.37 3.78
CA ALA A 130 -17.19 -18.75 2.62
C ALA A 130 -18.69 -18.48 2.87
N GLY A 131 -19.43 -19.50 3.34
CA GLY A 131 -20.84 -19.33 3.69
C GLY A 131 -21.06 -18.35 4.86
N GLU A 132 -20.18 -18.33 5.86
CA GLU A 132 -20.27 -17.36 6.96
C GLU A 132 -20.07 -15.92 6.46
N PHE A 133 -19.17 -15.69 5.51
CA PHE A 133 -18.95 -14.37 4.93
C PHE A 133 -20.11 -13.95 4.00
N GLU A 134 -20.60 -14.87 3.18
CA GLU A 134 -21.76 -14.63 2.31
C GLU A 134 -22.99 -14.24 3.13
N GLN A 135 -23.26 -14.97 4.21
CA GLN A 135 -24.37 -14.66 5.11
C GLN A 135 -24.20 -13.30 5.77
N LEU A 136 -22.99 -12.90 6.15
CA LEU A 136 -22.74 -11.57 6.71
C LEU A 136 -23.15 -10.48 5.72
N ILE A 137 -22.71 -10.60 4.46
CA ILE A 137 -23.06 -9.64 3.40
C ILE A 137 -24.58 -9.61 3.16
N ARG A 138 -25.21 -10.78 2.99
CA ARG A 138 -26.66 -10.87 2.75
C ARG A 138 -27.49 -10.30 3.89
N GLN A 139 -27.13 -10.61 5.13
CA GLN A 139 -27.82 -10.10 6.32
C GLN A 139 -27.63 -8.59 6.49
N ALA A 140 -26.42 -8.08 6.25
CA ALA A 140 -26.15 -6.64 6.28
C ALA A 140 -26.98 -5.88 5.24
N HIS A 141 -27.06 -6.40 4.00
CA HIS A 141 -27.93 -5.82 2.97
C HIS A 141 -29.41 -5.86 3.39
N ALA A 142 -29.89 -7.02 3.85
CA ALA A 142 -31.30 -7.18 4.23
C ALA A 142 -31.71 -6.29 5.41
N LYS A 143 -30.85 -6.11 6.41
CA LYS A 143 -31.12 -5.28 7.59
C LYS A 143 -31.11 -3.79 7.28
N ASN A 144 -30.15 -3.33 6.46
CA ASN A 144 -29.94 -1.90 6.20
C ASN A 144 -30.73 -1.40 4.98
N GLY A 145 -31.22 -2.30 4.12
CA GLY A 145 -31.89 -1.93 2.86
C GLY A 145 -30.97 -1.34 1.79
N GLN A 146 -29.67 -1.26 2.08
CA GLN A 146 -28.63 -0.72 1.21
C GLN A 146 -27.57 -1.79 0.96
N ARG A 147 -27.04 -1.84 -0.26
CA ARG A 147 -26.00 -2.79 -0.65
C ARG A 147 -24.71 -2.54 0.14
N VAL A 148 -23.94 -3.60 0.38
CA VAL A 148 -22.79 -3.62 1.30
C VAL A 148 -21.52 -3.11 0.63
N VAL A 149 -20.72 -2.37 1.39
CA VAL A 149 -19.36 -2.00 1.00
C VAL A 149 -18.37 -2.94 1.68
N VAL A 150 -17.51 -3.61 0.92
CA VAL A 150 -16.48 -4.52 1.45
C VAL A 150 -15.09 -3.92 1.27
N LEU A 151 -14.37 -3.74 2.38
CA LEU A 151 -13.04 -3.15 2.41
C LEU A 151 -12.05 -4.15 3.01
N ILE A 152 -11.04 -4.56 2.25
CA ILE A 152 -10.07 -5.57 2.68
C ILE A 152 -8.66 -5.00 2.64
N ASP A 153 -8.00 -4.95 3.80
CA ASP A 153 -6.62 -4.48 3.93
C ASP A 153 -5.63 -5.64 4.09
N GLU A 154 -4.43 -5.44 3.55
CA GLU A 154 -3.33 -6.41 3.53
C GLU A 154 -3.76 -7.81 3.04
N TYR A 155 -4.53 -7.87 1.95
CA TYR A 155 -5.17 -9.10 1.44
C TYR A 155 -4.20 -10.28 1.19
N ASP A 156 -2.94 -9.97 0.95
CA ASP A 156 -1.83 -10.81 0.51
C ASP A 156 -0.83 -11.15 1.61
N LYS A 157 -0.89 -10.46 2.75
CA LYS A 157 0.12 -10.55 3.81
C LYS A 157 0.32 -11.98 4.35
N PRO A 158 -0.72 -12.80 4.60
CA PRO A 158 -0.50 -14.18 5.04
C PRO A 158 0.35 -15.00 4.06
N ILE A 159 0.27 -14.72 2.76
CA ILE A 159 1.06 -15.40 1.73
C ILE A 159 2.49 -14.85 1.74
N LEU A 160 2.64 -13.52 1.75
CA LEU A 160 3.96 -12.86 1.73
C LEU A 160 4.82 -13.23 2.93
N ASP A 161 4.24 -13.30 4.12
CA ASP A 161 4.96 -13.64 5.35
C ASP A 161 5.49 -15.09 5.33
N ASN A 162 4.96 -15.94 4.43
CA ASN A 162 5.34 -17.34 4.29
C ASN A 162 5.95 -17.67 2.91
N ILE A 163 6.32 -16.67 2.10
CA ILE A 163 6.70 -16.87 0.69
C ILE A 163 7.97 -17.73 0.49
N LEU A 164 8.80 -17.87 1.53
CA LEU A 164 9.98 -18.74 1.50
C LEU A 164 9.64 -20.23 1.72
N ASP A 165 8.44 -20.53 2.23
CA ASP A 165 7.88 -21.87 2.36
C ASP A 165 6.74 -22.02 1.35
N GLY A 166 7.06 -22.49 0.14
CA GLY A 166 6.12 -22.53 -0.98
C GLY A 166 4.86 -23.35 -0.71
N ASP A 167 4.96 -24.45 0.04
CA ASP A 167 3.82 -25.30 0.37
C ASP A 167 2.86 -24.60 1.34
N ARG A 168 3.40 -23.95 2.38
CA ARG A 168 2.61 -23.15 3.32
C ARG A 168 2.00 -21.92 2.66
N ALA A 169 2.76 -21.20 1.84
CA ALA A 169 2.24 -20.06 1.09
C ALA A 169 1.08 -20.48 0.18
N ARG A 170 1.18 -21.64 -0.48
CA ARG A 170 0.11 -22.19 -1.33
C ARG A 170 -1.12 -22.60 -0.50
N GLU A 171 -0.93 -23.23 0.66
CA GLU A 171 -2.01 -23.59 1.58
C GLU A 171 -2.81 -22.35 2.06
N LEU A 172 -2.10 -21.30 2.47
CA LEU A 172 -2.69 -20.02 2.90
C LEU A 172 -3.39 -19.31 1.74
N ARG A 173 -2.79 -19.34 0.54
CA ARG A 173 -3.38 -18.79 -0.69
C ARG A 173 -4.73 -19.43 -0.99
N GLU A 174 -4.85 -20.76 -0.90
CA GLU A 174 -6.13 -21.44 -1.13
C GLU A 174 -7.18 -21.10 -0.05
N GLY A 175 -6.76 -20.83 1.20
CA GLY A 175 -7.66 -20.34 2.24
C GLY A 175 -8.22 -18.94 1.95
N LEU A 176 -7.35 -18.02 1.52
CA LEU A 176 -7.75 -16.66 1.13
C LEU A 176 -8.61 -16.67 -0.13
N LYS A 177 -8.29 -17.51 -1.11
CA LYS A 177 -9.10 -17.72 -2.32
C LYS A 177 -10.53 -18.16 -1.97
N ASN A 178 -10.67 -19.07 -0.99
CA ASN A 178 -11.99 -19.50 -0.50
C ASN A 178 -12.80 -18.36 0.14
N LEU A 179 -12.13 -17.43 0.83
CA LEU A 179 -12.81 -16.26 1.40
C LEU A 179 -13.25 -15.28 0.30
N TYR A 180 -12.36 -14.96 -0.64
CA TYR A 180 -12.62 -13.92 -1.64
C TYR A 180 -13.57 -14.37 -2.75
N SER A 181 -13.69 -15.67 -3.02
CA SER A 181 -14.61 -16.21 -4.03
C SER A 181 -16.07 -15.77 -3.81
N VAL A 182 -16.47 -15.60 -2.55
CA VAL A 182 -17.80 -15.16 -2.13
C VAL A 182 -18.25 -13.86 -2.78
N LEU A 183 -17.32 -12.93 -3.00
CA LEU A 183 -17.63 -11.59 -3.53
C LEU A 183 -18.25 -11.64 -4.93
N LYS A 184 -17.98 -12.69 -5.71
CA LYS A 184 -18.57 -12.88 -7.03
C LYS A 184 -20.07 -13.16 -6.92
N ASP A 185 -20.44 -14.14 -6.12
CA ASP A 185 -21.83 -14.59 -5.99
C ASP A 185 -22.66 -13.61 -5.14
N ALA A 186 -21.99 -12.82 -4.31
CA ALA A 186 -22.59 -11.75 -3.52
C ALA A 186 -22.82 -10.43 -4.30
N ASP A 187 -22.46 -10.34 -5.59
CA ASP A 187 -22.58 -9.11 -6.41
C ASP A 187 -23.93 -8.37 -6.28
N PRO A 188 -25.10 -9.04 -6.30
CA PRO A 188 -26.40 -8.36 -6.12
C PRO A 188 -26.56 -7.65 -4.77
N HIS A 189 -25.73 -8.01 -3.78
CA HIS A 189 -25.72 -7.45 -2.44
C HIS A 189 -24.56 -6.47 -2.20
N LEU A 190 -23.67 -6.27 -3.18
CA LEU A 190 -22.50 -5.41 -3.06
C LEU A 190 -22.72 -4.07 -3.75
N HIS A 191 -22.26 -3.00 -3.09
CA HIS A 191 -22.22 -1.65 -3.64
C HIS A 191 -20.82 -1.29 -4.11
N PHE A 192 -19.83 -1.58 -3.27
CA PHE A 192 -18.43 -1.22 -3.50
C PHE A 192 -17.50 -2.23 -2.85
N VAL A 193 -16.40 -2.56 -3.50
CA VAL A 193 -15.37 -3.48 -3.02
C VAL A 193 -14.00 -2.88 -3.33
N LEU A 194 -13.16 -2.73 -2.31
CA LEU A 194 -11.75 -2.35 -2.49
C LEU A 194 -10.84 -3.28 -1.68
N LEU A 195 -9.90 -3.90 -2.38
CA LEU A 195 -8.84 -4.70 -1.79
C LEU A 195 -7.52 -3.94 -1.88
N THR A 196 -6.78 -3.88 -0.78
CA THR A 196 -5.46 -3.27 -0.75
C THR A 196 -4.40 -4.24 -0.26
N GLY A 197 -3.19 -4.13 -0.81
CA GLY A 197 -2.06 -5.00 -0.47
C GLY A 197 -0.72 -4.39 -0.85
N VAL A 198 0.33 -5.19 -0.71
CA VAL A 198 1.68 -4.82 -1.17
C VAL A 198 1.93 -5.42 -2.55
N SER A 199 1.68 -6.71 -2.73
CA SER A 199 1.92 -7.43 -3.96
C SER A 199 0.68 -7.56 -4.85
N LYS A 200 0.91 -7.95 -6.10
CA LYS A 200 -0.12 -8.27 -7.09
C LYS A 200 -0.19 -9.76 -7.36
N PHE A 201 -0.42 -10.59 -6.33
CA PHE A 201 -0.71 -12.02 -6.55
C PHE A 201 -1.76 -12.18 -7.64
N SER A 202 -1.41 -12.96 -8.67
CA SER A 202 -2.09 -12.93 -9.96
C SER A 202 -3.61 -13.05 -9.79
N LYS A 203 -4.38 -12.21 -10.50
CA LYS A 203 -5.85 -12.29 -10.52
C LYS A 203 -6.35 -13.70 -10.88
N VAL A 204 -5.54 -14.46 -11.60
CA VAL A 204 -5.83 -15.86 -12.00
C VAL A 204 -5.68 -16.85 -10.84
N SER A 205 -4.87 -16.58 -9.80
CA SER A 205 -4.64 -17.52 -8.69
C SER A 205 -5.57 -17.29 -7.49
N LEU A 206 -5.67 -16.05 -7.00
CA LEU A 206 -6.49 -15.70 -5.81
C LEU A 206 -7.92 -15.28 -6.16
N PHE A 207 -8.10 -14.69 -7.32
CA PHE A 207 -9.36 -14.09 -7.75
C PHE A 207 -9.94 -14.80 -8.97
N SER A 208 -9.67 -16.10 -9.13
CA SER A 208 -10.10 -16.88 -10.30
C SER A 208 -11.61 -16.91 -10.55
N GLY A 209 -12.42 -16.39 -9.62
CA GLY A 209 -13.86 -16.12 -9.77
C GLY A 209 -14.25 -14.64 -9.91
N LEU A 210 -13.38 -13.70 -9.55
CA LEU A 210 -13.61 -12.25 -9.43
C LEU A 210 -13.03 -11.52 -10.66
N ASN A 211 -13.60 -11.80 -11.83
CA ASN A 211 -13.08 -11.30 -13.11
C ASN A 211 -13.33 -9.79 -13.34
N ASN A 212 -14.02 -9.11 -12.43
CA ASN A 212 -14.43 -7.71 -12.50
C ASN A 212 -13.60 -6.76 -11.62
N LEU A 213 -12.58 -7.25 -10.89
CA LEU A 213 -11.67 -6.37 -10.14
C LEU A 213 -10.86 -5.49 -11.09
N ASN A 214 -11.09 -4.18 -11.05
CA ASN A 214 -10.26 -3.22 -11.75
C ASN A 214 -8.98 -2.92 -10.94
N ASP A 215 -7.79 -3.12 -11.54
CA ASP A 215 -6.52 -2.82 -10.87
C ASP A 215 -6.11 -1.37 -11.18
N ILE A 216 -6.29 -0.49 -10.20
CA ILE A 216 -6.02 0.95 -10.33
C ILE A 216 -4.57 1.31 -9.95
N THR A 217 -3.70 0.32 -9.73
CA THR A 217 -2.34 0.56 -9.20
C THR A 217 -1.50 1.45 -10.11
N LEU A 218 -1.59 1.26 -11.42
CA LEU A 218 -0.83 2.01 -12.44
C LEU A 218 -1.72 2.97 -13.25
N ASP A 219 -2.96 3.17 -12.81
CA ASP A 219 -3.89 4.08 -13.47
C ASP A 219 -3.48 5.51 -13.13
N ALA A 220 -3.14 6.29 -14.15
CA ALA A 220 -2.64 7.65 -14.00
C ALA A 220 -3.52 8.56 -13.11
N PRO A 221 -4.87 8.53 -13.20
CA PRO A 221 -5.74 9.32 -12.33
C PRO A 221 -5.59 9.02 -10.84
N TYR A 222 -5.11 7.83 -10.48
CA TYR A 222 -4.97 7.37 -9.09
C TYR A 222 -3.51 7.27 -8.64
N ALA A 223 -2.56 7.82 -9.41
CA ALA A 223 -1.13 7.75 -9.10
C ALA A 223 -0.80 8.30 -7.69
N ALA A 224 -1.45 9.40 -7.30
CA ALA A 224 -1.25 10.10 -6.03
C ALA A 224 -2.37 9.87 -4.98
N ILE A 225 -3.19 8.83 -5.16
CA ILE A 225 -4.26 8.45 -4.19
C ILE A 225 -3.68 8.14 -2.81
N CYS A 226 -2.44 7.63 -2.78
CA CYS A 226 -1.63 7.34 -1.60
C CYS A 226 -0.30 8.07 -1.73
N GLY A 227 0.31 8.42 -0.59
CA GLY A 227 1.52 9.26 -0.56
C GLY A 227 1.24 10.76 -0.60
N TYR A 228 2.30 11.55 -0.44
CA TYR A 228 2.24 13.01 -0.56
C TYR A 228 2.89 13.43 -1.86
N THR A 229 2.41 14.49 -2.50
CA THR A 229 3.05 15.12 -3.66
C THR A 229 3.92 16.31 -3.22
N ASP A 230 4.71 16.89 -4.13
CA ASP A 230 5.38 18.16 -3.84
C ASP A 230 4.37 19.24 -3.39
N HIS A 231 3.21 19.32 -4.06
CA HIS A 231 2.14 20.25 -3.70
C HIS A 231 1.63 20.03 -2.27
N ASP A 232 1.44 18.78 -1.85
CA ASP A 232 0.98 18.45 -0.50
C ASP A 232 2.00 18.90 0.55
N VAL A 233 3.29 18.66 0.31
CA VAL A 233 4.40 19.08 1.19
C VAL A 233 4.46 20.61 1.27
N ASP A 234 4.32 21.30 0.15
CA ASP A 234 4.49 22.75 0.05
C ASP A 234 3.27 23.54 0.56
N THR A 235 2.11 22.90 0.71
CA THR A 235 0.87 23.55 1.16
C THR A 235 0.45 23.08 2.55
N VAL A 236 0.11 21.80 2.71
CA VAL A 236 -0.42 21.24 3.96
C VAL A 236 0.64 21.29 5.07
N PHE A 237 1.89 21.00 4.72
CA PHE A 237 3.00 20.95 5.66
C PHE A 237 3.86 22.22 5.67
N ALA A 238 3.47 23.28 4.96
CA ALA A 238 4.18 24.56 4.90
C ALA A 238 4.62 25.10 6.28
N PRO A 239 3.80 25.04 7.36
CA PRO A 239 4.21 25.53 8.68
C PRO A 239 5.35 24.74 9.33
N GLU A 240 5.61 23.53 8.85
CA GLU A 240 6.68 22.65 9.32
C GLU A 240 7.97 22.83 8.52
N LEU A 241 7.94 23.40 7.30
CA LEU A 241 9.12 23.49 6.43
C LEU A 241 10.26 24.43 6.90
N PRO A 242 10.04 25.52 7.68
CA PRO A 242 11.13 26.39 8.10
C PRO A 242 12.27 25.62 8.81
N GLY A 243 13.51 25.85 8.37
CA GLY A 243 14.71 25.18 8.87
C GLY A 243 15.08 23.86 8.18
N LEU A 244 14.28 23.41 7.20
CA LEU A 244 14.60 22.25 6.36
C LEU A 244 14.90 22.69 4.92
N ASN A 245 15.88 22.05 4.28
CA ASN A 245 16.17 22.27 2.87
C ASN A 245 15.20 21.46 2.01
N ARG A 246 14.33 22.13 1.26
CA ARG A 246 13.27 21.51 0.47
C ARG A 246 13.77 20.58 -0.64
N GLU A 247 14.92 20.89 -1.23
CA GLU A 247 15.56 20.04 -2.25
C GLU A 247 16.11 18.77 -1.61
N GLU A 248 16.67 18.86 -0.41
CA GLU A 248 17.10 17.67 0.33
C GLU A 248 15.91 16.78 0.74
N ILE A 249 14.76 17.36 1.12
CA ILE A 249 13.51 16.59 1.32
C ILE A 249 13.14 15.82 0.05
N ARG A 250 13.21 16.48 -1.12
CA ARG A 250 12.90 15.85 -2.40
C ARG A 250 13.88 14.72 -2.71
N ARG A 251 15.18 14.98 -2.59
CA ARG A 251 16.25 14.01 -2.87
C ARG A 251 16.19 12.77 -1.98
N TRP A 252 15.89 12.96 -0.69
CA TRP A 252 15.82 11.85 0.27
C TRP A 252 14.54 11.03 0.14
N TYR A 253 13.39 11.68 -0.06
CA TYR A 253 12.10 11.04 0.21
C TYR A 253 11.11 11.04 -0.96
N ASN A 254 11.32 11.84 -2.02
CA ASN A 254 10.46 11.82 -3.22
C ASN A 254 11.00 10.88 -4.28
N GLY A 255 10.11 10.29 -5.06
CA GLY A 255 10.49 9.65 -6.32
C GLY A 255 9.69 8.40 -6.65
N TYR A 256 8.86 7.92 -5.73
CA TYR A 256 7.94 6.81 -6.00
C TYR A 256 6.89 7.24 -7.03
N ARG A 257 6.90 6.61 -8.20
CA ARG A 257 6.02 6.91 -9.32
C ARG A 257 5.27 5.66 -9.78
N TRP A 258 3.96 5.83 -10.00
CA TRP A 258 3.01 4.77 -10.38
C TRP A 258 2.49 4.97 -11.81
N GLY A 259 3.37 5.37 -12.74
CA GLY A 259 3.05 5.75 -14.11
C GLY A 259 4.27 6.32 -14.83
N GLY A 260 4.08 6.91 -16.01
CA GLY A 260 5.15 7.60 -16.74
C GLY A 260 5.42 8.99 -16.17
N GLN A 261 6.25 9.79 -16.85
CA GLN A 261 6.64 11.12 -16.36
C GLN A 261 5.48 12.12 -16.28
N GLU A 262 4.34 11.82 -16.91
CA GLU A 262 3.11 12.60 -16.86
C GLU A 262 2.40 12.57 -15.50
N VAL A 263 2.70 11.57 -14.64
CA VAL A 263 2.10 11.48 -13.30
C VAL A 263 3.07 11.97 -12.23
N PRO A 264 2.57 12.59 -11.14
CA PRO A 264 3.42 13.03 -10.05
C PRO A 264 4.12 11.83 -9.39
N SER A 265 5.38 12.02 -9.01
CA SER A 265 5.99 11.17 -8.00
C SER A 265 5.44 11.55 -6.63
N VAL A 266 5.48 10.61 -5.71
CA VAL A 266 5.03 10.79 -4.34
C VAL A 266 6.13 10.49 -3.34
N TYR A 267 6.03 11.18 -2.21
CA TYR A 267 6.74 10.90 -0.98
C TYR A 267 6.03 9.80 -0.21
N ASN A 268 6.81 8.98 0.48
CA ASN A 268 6.27 8.15 1.54
C ASN A 268 5.79 9.04 2.71
N PRO A 269 4.53 8.91 3.19
CA PRO A 269 4.02 9.70 4.29
C PRO A 269 4.81 9.55 5.59
N PHE A 270 5.27 8.33 5.89
CA PHE A 270 5.95 8.05 7.15
C PHE A 270 7.30 8.74 7.24
N ASP A 271 8.06 8.76 6.14
CA ASP A 271 9.35 9.48 6.04
C ASP A 271 9.19 10.97 6.26
N VAL A 272 8.27 11.59 5.52
CA VAL A 272 8.03 13.03 5.63
C VAL A 272 7.59 13.37 7.05
N LEU A 273 6.65 12.63 7.63
CA LEU A 273 6.17 12.92 8.98
C LEU A 273 7.27 12.77 10.04
N LEU A 274 8.14 11.76 9.92
CA LEU A 274 9.27 11.60 10.85
C LEU A 274 10.37 12.64 10.64
N LEU A 275 10.66 13.05 9.40
CA LEU A 275 11.54 14.18 9.13
C LEU A 275 11.00 15.45 9.80
N LEU A 276 9.72 15.77 9.61
CA LEU A 276 9.11 16.98 10.18
C LEU A 276 9.11 16.96 11.71
N GLN A 277 9.02 15.77 12.32
CA GLN A 277 9.11 15.61 13.78
C GLN A 277 10.56 15.71 14.29
N LYS A 278 11.47 14.93 13.72
CA LYS A 278 12.84 14.74 14.22
C LYS A 278 13.82 15.80 13.71
N ARG A 279 13.50 16.46 12.60
CA ARG A 279 14.32 17.49 11.94
C ARG A 279 15.70 17.01 11.48
N VAL A 280 15.83 15.70 11.26
CA VAL A 280 17.06 15.03 10.79
C VAL A 280 16.70 14.11 9.64
N PHE A 281 17.51 14.14 8.57
CA PHE A 281 17.41 13.20 7.45
C PHE A 281 17.96 11.84 7.86
N ASN A 282 17.15 10.81 7.71
CA ASN A 282 17.47 9.42 8.06
C ASN A 282 16.55 8.45 7.26
N PRO A 283 16.92 7.16 7.17
CA PRO A 283 16.19 6.16 6.41
C PRO A 283 14.97 5.59 7.16
N TYR A 284 14.00 6.46 7.44
CA TYR A 284 12.88 6.16 8.33
C TYR A 284 11.95 5.05 7.81
N TRP A 285 11.72 4.97 6.50
CA TRP A 285 10.85 3.97 5.90
C TRP A 285 11.59 2.65 5.78
N PHE A 286 12.85 2.67 5.33
CA PHE A 286 13.63 1.45 5.21
C PHE A 286 13.77 0.72 6.55
N GLU A 287 14.12 1.41 7.64
CA GLU A 287 14.27 0.83 8.98
C GLU A 287 12.98 0.19 9.52
N SER A 288 11.83 0.68 9.05
CA SER A 288 10.54 0.43 9.68
C SER A 288 9.60 -0.41 8.82
N ALA A 289 9.86 -0.52 7.52
CA ALA A 289 8.99 -1.18 6.55
C ALA A 289 9.64 -2.35 5.81
N THR A 290 10.96 -2.55 5.96
CA THR A 290 11.68 -3.59 5.19
C THR A 290 11.22 -4.99 5.54
N PRO A 291 10.65 -5.75 4.57
CA PRO A 291 10.24 -7.12 4.81
C PRO A 291 11.45 -8.06 4.86
N THR A 292 11.57 -8.85 5.92
CA THR A 292 12.65 -9.84 6.06
C THR A 292 12.70 -10.83 4.90
N PHE A 293 11.54 -11.21 4.35
CA PHE A 293 11.47 -12.13 3.20
C PHE A 293 12.14 -11.55 1.96
N LEU A 294 11.99 -10.25 1.70
CA LEU A 294 12.54 -9.61 0.50
C LEU A 294 14.06 -9.68 0.55
N VAL A 295 14.61 -9.33 1.70
CA VAL A 295 16.04 -9.39 1.97
C VAL A 295 16.60 -10.79 1.72
N GLU A 296 16.00 -11.80 2.36
CA GLU A 296 16.47 -13.18 2.22
C GLU A 296 16.34 -13.67 0.78
N LEU A 297 15.29 -13.27 0.07
CA LEU A 297 15.10 -13.63 -1.33
C LEU A 297 16.12 -12.96 -2.26
N LEU A 298 16.40 -11.66 -2.09
CA LEU A 298 17.45 -10.96 -2.84
C LEU A 298 18.82 -11.59 -2.57
N ARG A 299 19.05 -12.04 -1.33
CA ARG A 299 20.23 -12.79 -0.92
C ARG A 299 20.34 -14.15 -1.61
N THR A 300 19.29 -14.97 -1.56
CA THR A 300 19.28 -16.29 -2.23
C THR A 300 19.49 -16.17 -3.73
N ARG A 301 18.95 -15.11 -4.36
CA ARG A 301 19.09 -14.85 -5.79
C ARG A 301 20.41 -14.20 -6.21
N GLY A 302 21.23 -13.75 -5.26
CA GLY A 302 22.51 -13.08 -5.56
C GLY A 302 22.35 -11.80 -6.38
N VAL A 303 21.32 -11.00 -6.08
CA VAL A 303 20.99 -9.80 -6.87
C VAL A 303 22.09 -8.74 -6.73
N PHE A 304 22.62 -8.28 -7.85
CA PHE A 304 23.61 -7.20 -7.88
C PHE A 304 22.90 -5.83 -7.88
N THR A 305 22.88 -5.17 -6.71
CA THR A 305 22.10 -3.95 -6.49
C THR A 305 22.46 -2.75 -7.37
N PRO A 306 23.73 -2.51 -7.78
CA PRO A 306 24.03 -1.36 -8.63
C PRO A 306 23.38 -1.42 -10.02
N GLN A 307 23.01 -2.61 -10.50
CA GLN A 307 22.27 -2.76 -11.76
C GLN A 307 20.79 -2.37 -11.64
N LEU A 308 20.25 -2.25 -10.41
CA LEU A 308 18.84 -1.97 -10.19
C LEU A 308 18.40 -0.62 -10.74
N ASP A 309 19.32 0.34 -10.87
CA ASP A 309 19.03 1.69 -11.38
C ASP A 309 18.89 1.78 -12.92
N THR A 310 19.21 0.69 -13.62
CA THR A 310 19.17 0.63 -15.10
C THR A 310 18.30 -0.52 -15.62
N LEU A 311 17.41 -1.03 -14.77
CA LEU A 311 16.58 -2.17 -15.11
C LEU A 311 15.55 -1.82 -16.18
N GLN A 312 15.32 -2.76 -17.09
CA GLN A 312 14.23 -2.70 -18.05
C GLN A 312 13.31 -3.90 -17.87
N ALA A 313 12.02 -3.64 -17.69
CA ALA A 313 11.01 -4.68 -17.51
C ALA A 313 9.85 -4.51 -18.49
N LYS A 314 9.32 -5.64 -18.98
CA LYS A 314 8.06 -5.64 -19.74
C LYS A 314 6.88 -5.43 -18.80
N ALA A 315 5.82 -4.78 -19.28
CA ALA A 315 4.56 -4.59 -18.53
C ALA A 315 4.07 -5.88 -17.83
N GLN A 316 4.16 -7.00 -18.56
CA GLN A 316 3.65 -8.30 -18.12
C GLN A 316 4.42 -8.86 -16.92
N LEU A 317 5.71 -8.51 -16.76
CA LEU A 317 6.53 -8.97 -15.64
C LEU A 317 6.12 -8.27 -14.35
N LEU A 318 5.79 -6.96 -14.40
CA LEU A 318 5.32 -6.21 -13.24
C LEU A 318 3.95 -6.69 -12.71
N GLY A 319 3.18 -7.40 -13.54
CA GLY A 319 1.87 -7.96 -13.18
C GLY A 319 1.86 -9.47 -12.89
N ARG A 320 2.98 -10.19 -13.10
CA ARG A 320 3.09 -11.63 -12.78
C ARG A 320 3.63 -11.80 -11.37
N PHE A 321 2.78 -12.33 -10.50
CA PHE A 321 3.14 -12.69 -9.13
C PHE A 321 2.45 -14.01 -8.82
N ASP A 322 3.14 -15.13 -9.06
CA ASP A 322 2.73 -16.45 -8.59
C ASP A 322 3.64 -16.86 -7.45
N VAL A 323 3.16 -17.66 -6.50
CA VAL A 323 3.97 -18.14 -5.36
C VAL A 323 5.25 -18.82 -5.83
N ASP A 324 5.19 -19.52 -6.97
CA ASP A 324 6.30 -20.30 -7.51
C ASP A 324 7.23 -19.51 -8.46
N ASP A 325 6.76 -18.40 -9.04
CA ASP A 325 7.51 -17.61 -10.03
C ASP A 325 7.22 -16.11 -9.86
N ILE A 326 8.01 -15.48 -8.99
CA ILE A 326 7.98 -14.03 -8.76
C ILE A 326 9.23 -13.43 -9.39
N ALA A 327 9.07 -12.56 -10.38
CA ALA A 327 10.17 -11.77 -10.93
C ALA A 327 10.73 -10.81 -9.87
N THR A 328 12.06 -10.71 -9.76
CA THR A 328 12.74 -9.86 -8.76
C THR A 328 12.31 -8.40 -8.91
N GLU A 329 12.19 -7.92 -10.13
CA GLU A 329 11.80 -6.55 -10.49
C GLU A 329 10.36 -6.27 -10.06
N ALA A 330 9.44 -7.22 -10.28
CA ALA A 330 8.05 -7.08 -9.86
C ALA A 330 7.93 -6.95 -8.35
N MET A 331 8.70 -7.76 -7.61
CA MET A 331 8.74 -7.72 -6.16
C MET A 331 9.35 -6.43 -5.64
N LEU A 332 10.53 -6.02 -6.13
CA LEU A 332 11.18 -4.77 -5.75
C LEU A 332 10.25 -3.58 -6.03
N PHE A 333 9.55 -3.57 -7.17
CA PHE A 333 8.61 -2.51 -7.52
C PHE A 333 7.43 -2.44 -6.56
N GLN A 334 6.76 -3.57 -6.32
CA GLN A 334 5.58 -3.65 -5.47
C GLN A 334 5.89 -3.36 -3.99
N THR A 335 7.10 -3.72 -3.56
CA THR A 335 7.59 -3.44 -2.20
C THR A 335 8.19 -2.04 -2.06
N GLY A 336 8.38 -1.29 -3.16
CA GLY A 336 8.81 0.12 -3.17
C GLY A 336 10.31 0.36 -3.30
N TYR A 337 11.12 -0.66 -3.56
CA TYR A 337 12.59 -0.51 -3.66
C TYR A 337 13.06 -0.01 -5.02
N ILE A 338 12.24 -0.22 -6.05
CA ILE A 338 12.43 0.40 -7.37
C ILE A 338 11.12 1.05 -7.80
N THR A 339 11.23 1.99 -8.72
CA THR A 339 10.10 2.76 -9.24
C THR A 339 10.20 2.93 -10.75
N ILE A 340 9.09 3.34 -11.38
CA ILE A 340 9.07 3.61 -12.81
C ILE A 340 9.72 4.97 -13.05
N LYS A 341 10.82 4.97 -13.81
CA LYS A 341 11.52 6.19 -14.25
C LYS A 341 10.97 6.69 -15.58
N ASP A 342 10.66 5.77 -16.48
CA ASP A 342 10.15 6.06 -17.82
C ASP A 342 9.32 4.90 -18.38
N ILE A 343 8.39 5.21 -19.29
CA ILE A 343 7.59 4.22 -20.01
C ILE A 343 7.71 4.49 -21.50
N GLN A 344 8.17 3.49 -22.24
CA GLN A 344 8.31 3.57 -23.70
C GLN A 344 7.48 2.49 -24.37
N GLU A 345 6.96 2.80 -25.56
CA GLU A 345 6.25 1.85 -26.40
C GLU A 345 6.97 1.75 -27.75
N PRO A 346 8.13 1.07 -27.81
CA PRO A 346 8.93 0.97 -29.04
C PRO A 346 8.20 0.24 -30.17
N MET A 347 7.21 -0.59 -29.83
CA MET A 347 6.32 -1.26 -30.76
C MET A 347 4.90 -1.22 -30.20
N VAL A 348 3.89 -1.07 -31.05
CA VAL A 348 2.47 -1.02 -30.62
C VAL A 348 2.13 -2.27 -29.79
N GLY A 349 1.57 -2.04 -28.60
CA GLY A 349 1.23 -3.07 -27.62
C GLY A 349 2.41 -3.59 -26.80
N TYR A 350 3.63 -3.10 -27.04
CA TYR A 350 4.84 -3.51 -26.33
C TYR A 350 5.36 -2.36 -25.47
N ARG A 351 4.91 -2.32 -24.21
CA ARG A 351 5.37 -1.33 -23.22
C ARG A 351 6.59 -1.83 -22.45
N LEU A 352 7.65 -1.03 -22.48
CA LEU A 352 8.90 -1.20 -21.76
C LEU A 352 8.98 -0.17 -20.64
N TYR A 353 9.26 -0.63 -19.43
CA TYR A 353 9.39 0.20 -18.24
C TYR A 353 10.86 0.29 -17.88
N SER A 354 11.38 1.51 -17.79
CA SER A 354 12.68 1.76 -17.18
C SER A 354 12.48 1.90 -15.68
N LEU A 355 13.18 1.10 -14.90
CA LEU A 355 13.07 1.05 -13.45
C LEU A 355 14.38 1.50 -12.82
N GLY A 356 14.28 2.15 -11.65
CA GLY A 356 15.44 2.52 -10.85
C GLY A 356 15.06 2.89 -9.43
N PHE A 357 16.03 3.33 -8.62
CA PHE A 357 15.77 3.68 -7.23
C PHE A 357 14.86 4.90 -7.13
N PRO A 358 13.87 4.93 -6.22
CA PRO A 358 13.01 6.11 -6.10
C PRO A 358 13.80 7.32 -5.60
N ASN A 359 14.66 7.14 -4.61
CA ASN A 359 15.32 8.23 -3.89
C ASN A 359 16.60 7.75 -3.20
N GLN A 360 17.31 8.70 -2.59
CA GLN A 360 18.58 8.44 -1.91
C GLN A 360 18.43 7.51 -0.69
N GLU A 361 17.32 7.60 0.06
CA GLU A 361 17.08 6.70 1.20
C GLU A 361 17.11 5.24 0.76
N VAL A 362 16.28 4.90 -0.23
CA VAL A 362 16.11 3.52 -0.67
C VAL A 362 17.38 2.97 -1.31
N GLU A 363 18.04 3.78 -2.14
CA GLU A 363 19.31 3.41 -2.76
C GLU A 363 20.39 3.13 -1.72
N SER A 364 20.64 4.08 -0.81
CA SER A 364 21.71 3.96 0.18
C SER A 364 21.46 2.81 1.15
N SER A 365 20.24 2.71 1.69
CA SER A 365 19.90 1.66 2.64
C SER A 365 19.87 0.26 2.02
N LEU A 366 19.36 0.08 0.80
CA LEU A 366 19.37 -1.24 0.17
C LEU A 366 20.79 -1.71 -0.15
N ASN A 367 21.63 -0.80 -0.66
CA ASN A 367 23.03 -1.09 -0.93
C ASN A 367 23.77 -1.46 0.36
N GLU A 368 23.66 -0.65 1.41
CA GLU A 368 24.29 -0.92 2.72
C GLU A 368 23.85 -2.27 3.29
N PHE A 369 22.55 -2.57 3.24
CA PHE A 369 22.00 -3.80 3.79
C PHE A 369 22.47 -5.05 3.05
N LEU A 370 22.71 -4.98 1.74
CA LEU A 370 23.15 -6.13 0.93
C LEU A 370 24.67 -6.29 0.86
N LEU A 371 25.49 -5.39 1.44
CA LEU A 371 26.94 -5.56 1.51
C LEU A 371 27.39 -6.89 2.15
N PRO A 372 26.80 -7.36 3.28
CA PRO A 372 27.16 -8.66 3.86
C PRO A 372 26.87 -9.84 2.93
N VAL A 373 25.85 -9.72 2.07
CA VAL A 373 25.49 -10.74 1.09
C VAL A 373 26.56 -10.84 0.00
N LEU A 374 27.17 -9.72 -0.38
CA LEU A 374 28.25 -9.65 -1.35
C LEU A 374 29.62 -10.04 -0.75
N GLY A 375 29.65 -10.57 0.47
CA GLY A 375 30.86 -11.05 1.14
C GLY A 375 31.64 -9.96 1.89
N ILE A 376 31.12 -8.73 1.98
CA ILE A 376 31.75 -7.63 2.69
C ILE A 376 31.19 -7.58 4.12
N ARG A 377 32.00 -7.96 5.12
CA ARG A 377 31.59 -7.90 6.53
C ARG A 377 31.38 -6.45 6.97
N GLY A 378 30.40 -6.19 7.83
CA GLY A 378 30.00 -4.82 8.21
C GLY A 378 31.14 -3.92 8.73
N SER A 379 32.12 -4.48 9.46
CA SER A 379 33.29 -3.73 9.92
C SER A 379 34.28 -3.37 8.80
N GLU A 380 34.35 -4.20 7.75
CA GLU A 380 35.23 -3.99 6.60
C GLU A 380 34.58 -3.04 5.59
N ALA A 381 33.25 -3.10 5.42
CA ALA A 381 32.47 -2.21 4.55
C ALA A 381 32.75 -0.74 4.82
N GLN A 382 32.64 -0.32 6.08
CA GLN A 382 32.90 1.07 6.49
C GLN A 382 34.35 1.48 6.17
N THR A 383 35.30 0.57 6.42
CA THR A 383 36.72 0.82 6.16
C THR A 383 36.98 1.00 4.66
N TYR A 384 36.42 0.14 3.81
CA TYR A 384 36.56 0.25 2.35
C TYR A 384 35.85 1.47 1.78
N GLN A 385 34.67 1.83 2.29
CA GLN A 385 33.94 3.03 1.86
C GLN A 385 34.70 4.31 2.20
N LEU A 386 35.21 4.44 3.43
CA LEU A 386 35.99 5.60 3.83
C LEU A 386 37.32 5.69 3.05
N ALA A 387 37.99 4.56 2.84
CA ALA A 387 39.19 4.52 2.03
C ALA A 387 38.92 4.96 0.57
N LEU A 388 37.85 4.44 -0.05
CA LEU A 388 37.45 4.84 -1.40
C LEU A 388 37.06 6.32 -1.47
N PHE A 389 36.30 6.82 -0.49
CA PHE A 389 35.89 8.22 -0.42
C PHE A 389 37.11 9.16 -0.30
N ASN A 390 38.07 8.81 0.56
CA ASN A 390 39.30 9.58 0.69
C ASN A 390 40.12 9.57 -0.61
N VAL A 391 40.25 8.41 -1.27
CA VAL A 391 40.92 8.29 -2.57
C VAL A 391 40.22 9.14 -3.64
N LEU A 392 38.88 9.15 -3.68
CA LEU A 392 38.12 9.97 -4.63
C LEU A 392 38.28 11.47 -4.35
N LEU A 393 38.28 11.90 -3.09
CA LEU A 393 38.53 13.29 -2.71
C LEU A 393 39.97 13.74 -3.02
N GLU A 394 40.95 12.85 -2.88
CA GLU A 394 42.36 13.15 -3.15
C GLU A 394 42.68 13.22 -4.65
N HIS A 395 41.88 12.54 -5.49
CA HIS A 395 42.15 12.38 -6.92
C HIS A 395 41.14 13.04 -7.87
N ASP A 396 40.17 13.80 -7.35
CA ASP A 396 39.25 14.71 -8.08
C ASP A 396 38.69 14.09 -9.39
N ILE A 397 37.98 12.96 -9.25
CA ILE A 397 37.19 12.35 -10.35
C ILE A 397 35.79 12.95 -10.39
#